data_AF-A0A9D7NN34-F1
#
_entry.id   AF-A0A9D7NN34-F1
#
_cell.length_a   1.000
_cell.length_b   1.000
_cell.length_c   1.000
_cell.angle_alpha   90.00
_cell.angle_beta   90.00
_cell.angle_gamma   90.00
#
_symmetry.space_group_name_H-M   'P 1'
#
loop_
_entity.id
_entity.type
_entity.pdbx_description
1 polymer ?
#
loop_
_entity_poly.entity_id
_entity_poly.type
_entity_poly.pdbx_seq_one_letter_code
_entity_poly.pdbx_strand_id
1 'polypeptide(L)'
;PPGGATITYYQRTRHLFGELKIEIIGPDGDVVDSLPASKRRGINRITWSMRVKPPRVPKAAQIAFSGTRAARPAWHVYGCA
;
A
#
# COMPACT_ATOMS: atom_id res chain seq x y z
N PRO A 1 12.05 1.88 -13.79
CA PRO A 1 13.31 1.64 -13.04
C PRO A 1 13.01 0.77 -11.82
N PRO A 2 13.88 -0.20 -11.48
CA PRO A 2 13.63 -1.17 -10.40
C PRO A 2 13.47 -0.54 -8.99
N GLY A 3 13.86 0.74 -8.81
CA GLY A 3 13.78 1.47 -7.54
C GLY A 3 12.61 2.45 -7.38
N GLY A 4 11.66 2.50 -8.32
CA GLY A 4 10.60 3.52 -8.33
C GLY A 4 10.90 4.70 -9.25
N ALA A 5 9.89 5.52 -9.53
CA ALA A 5 10.03 6.78 -10.26
C ALA A 5 10.35 7.92 -9.29
N THR A 6 11.30 8.77 -9.66
CA THR A 6 11.70 9.91 -8.83
C THR A 6 11.05 11.17 -9.35
N ILE A 7 10.13 11.75 -8.58
CA ILE A 7 9.44 13.00 -8.91
C ILE A 7 10.19 14.13 -8.20
N THR A 8 10.76 15.04 -8.99
CA THR A 8 11.47 16.22 -8.47
C THR A 8 10.66 17.46 -8.83
N TYR A 9 10.34 18.28 -7.84
CA TYR A 9 9.57 19.51 -8.02
C TYR A 9 10.16 20.66 -7.20
N TYR A 10 9.92 21.88 -7.66
CA TYR A 10 10.40 23.09 -7.02
C TYR A 10 9.28 23.79 -6.25
N GLN A 11 9.53 24.08 -4.97
CA GLN A 11 8.69 24.94 -4.15
C GLN A 11 9.36 26.30 -3.94
N ARG A 12 8.74 27.36 -4.48
CA ARG A 12 9.21 28.75 -4.30
C ARG A 12 9.14 29.19 -2.82
N THR A 13 8.07 28.82 -2.14
CA THR A 13 7.78 29.21 -0.76
C THR A 13 7.46 27.95 0.06
N ARG A 14 7.79 27.99 1.36
CA ARG A 14 7.44 26.91 2.29
C ARG A 14 5.91 26.77 2.35
N HIS A 15 5.40 25.55 2.32
CA HIS A 15 3.98 25.33 2.60
C HIS A 15 3.75 25.44 4.11
N LEU A 16 3.08 26.52 4.55
CA LEU A 16 2.85 26.79 5.98
C LEU A 16 1.59 26.11 6.52
N PHE A 17 0.53 25.99 5.72
CA PHE A 17 -0.79 25.61 6.22
C PHE A 17 -1.37 24.44 5.47
N GLY A 18 -1.76 23.42 6.23
CA GLY A 18 -2.42 22.23 5.71
C GLY A 18 -1.48 21.07 5.41
N GLU A 19 -2.10 20.03 4.87
CA GLU A 19 -1.42 18.87 4.33
C GLU A 19 -1.14 19.11 2.85
N LEU A 20 0.13 18.93 2.47
CA LEU A 20 0.52 18.96 1.07
C LEU A 20 0.67 17.52 0.60
N LYS A 21 -0.09 17.16 -0.42
CA LYS A 21 -0.04 15.86 -1.07
C LYS A 21 0.10 16.02 -2.57
N ILE A 22 0.69 15.01 -3.21
CA ILE A 22 0.77 14.88 -4.65
C ILE A 22 -0.09 13.70 -5.04
N GLU A 23 -1.08 13.94 -5.89
CA GLU A 23 -1.94 12.90 -6.45
C GLU A 23 -1.45 12.54 -7.84
N ILE A 24 -1.32 11.24 -8.08
CA ILE A 24 -0.90 10.71 -9.38
C ILE A 24 -2.14 10.22 -10.09
N ILE A 25 -2.44 10.88 -11.20
CA ILE A 25 -3.65 10.63 -11.99
C ILE A 25 -3.28 9.71 -13.16
N GLY A 26 -4.06 8.65 -13.33
CA GLY A 26 -3.95 7.73 -14.45
C GLY A 26 -4.56 8.27 -15.74
N PRO A 27 -4.40 7.57 -16.87
CA PRO A 27 -4.97 8.00 -18.15
C PRO A 27 -6.50 8.11 -18.13
N ASP A 28 -7.17 7.34 -17.29
CA ASP A 28 -8.63 7.32 -17.16
C ASP A 28 -9.17 8.40 -16.19
N GLY A 29 -8.30 9.24 -15.64
CA GLY A 29 -8.66 10.29 -14.67
C GLY A 29 -8.75 9.82 -13.23
N ASP A 30 -8.55 8.52 -12.96
CA ASP A 30 -8.56 7.95 -11.62
C ASP A 30 -7.27 8.26 -10.84
N VAL A 31 -7.41 8.43 -9.52
CA VAL A 31 -6.28 8.62 -8.60
C VAL A 31 -5.62 7.28 -8.32
N VAL A 32 -4.43 7.08 -8.88
CA VAL A 32 -3.64 5.85 -8.74
C VAL A 32 -2.99 5.78 -7.36
N ASP A 33 -2.44 6.90 -6.89
CA ASP A 33 -1.75 6.98 -5.60
C ASP A 33 -1.71 8.42 -5.07
N SER A 34 -1.57 8.56 -3.75
CA SER A 34 -1.43 9.84 -3.06
C SER A 34 -0.15 9.83 -2.23
N LEU A 35 0.81 10.65 -2.61
CA LEU A 35 2.12 10.75 -1.96
C LEU A 35 2.20 11.95 -1.03
N PRO A 36 2.76 11.79 0.19
CA PRO A 36 2.98 12.92 1.08
C PRO A 36 4.08 13.82 0.51
N ALA A 37 3.79 15.13 0.40
CA ALA A 37 4.75 16.10 -0.11
C ALA A 37 5.60 16.71 1.02
N SER A 38 6.85 17.06 0.70
CA SER A 38 7.71 17.81 1.61
C SER A 38 7.20 19.25 1.71
N LYS A 39 7.11 19.77 2.92
CA LYS A 39 6.70 21.17 3.19
C LYS A 39 7.86 22.17 3.01
N ARG A 40 9.07 21.70 2.73
CA ARG A 40 10.29 22.53 2.70
C ARG A 40 10.38 23.31 1.39
N ARG A 41 10.74 24.60 1.47
CA ARG A 41 11.10 25.42 0.30
C ARG A 41 12.32 24.81 -0.41
N GLY A 42 12.32 24.87 -1.73
CA GLY A 42 13.43 24.45 -2.57
C GLY A 42 13.08 23.26 -3.45
N ILE A 43 14.12 22.51 -3.85
CA ILE A 43 13.98 21.30 -4.66
C ILE A 43 13.61 20.16 -3.73
N ASN A 44 12.43 19.60 -3.94
CA ASN A 44 11.96 18.43 -3.21
C ASN A 44 11.94 17.24 -4.16
N ARG A 45 12.42 16.10 -3.67
CA ARG A 45 12.50 14.84 -4.41
C ARG A 45 11.74 13.77 -3.66
N ILE A 46 10.82 13.10 -4.35
CA ILE A 46 10.00 12.03 -3.80
C ILE A 46 10.15 10.80 -4.67
N THR A 47 10.29 9.64 -4.04
CA THR A 47 10.34 8.35 -4.74
C THR A 47 8.97 7.71 -4.71
N TRP A 48 8.40 7.50 -5.89
CA TRP A 48 7.16 6.77 -6.09
C TRP A 48 7.44 5.33 -6.45
N SER A 49 6.94 4.38 -5.67
CA SER A 49 7.21 2.95 -5.86
C SER A 49 6.52 2.36 -7.09
N MET A 50 5.62 3.09 -7.77
CA MET A 50 4.82 2.66 -8.93
C MET A 50 4.05 1.36 -8.69
N ARG A 51 3.93 0.92 -7.44
CA ARG A 51 3.18 -0.27 -7.05
C ARG A 51 1.79 0.16 -6.66
N VAL A 52 0.80 -0.41 -7.33
CA VAL A 52 -0.59 -0.29 -6.92
C VAL A 52 -0.76 -1.03 -5.60
N LYS A 53 -1.64 -0.52 -4.74
CA LYS A 53 -2.05 -1.23 -3.53
C LYS A 53 -2.50 -2.65 -3.92
N PRO A 54 -2.05 -3.71 -3.21
CA PRO A 54 -2.46 -5.06 -3.53
C PRO A 54 -3.99 -5.16 -3.50
N PRO A 55 -4.59 -5.96 -4.40
CA PRO A 55 -6.03 -6.09 -4.48
C PRO A 55 -6.58 -6.59 -3.14
N ARG A 56 -7.66 -5.97 -2.67
CA ARG A 56 -8.36 -6.45 -1.48
C ARG A 56 -9.10 -7.74 -1.86
N VAL A 57 -8.60 -8.88 -1.38
CA VAL A 57 -9.33 -10.14 -1.49
C VAL A 57 -10.61 -10.07 -0.66
N PRO A 58 -11.77 -10.46 -1.20
CA PRO A 58 -13.00 -10.49 -0.43
C PRO A 58 -12.88 -11.52 0.70
N LYS A 59 -13.36 -11.18 1.90
CA LYS A 59 -13.31 -12.05 3.08
C LYS A 59 -13.91 -13.44 2.81
N ALA A 60 -14.93 -13.55 1.97
CA ALA A 60 -15.56 -14.81 1.61
C ALA A 60 -14.60 -15.81 0.91
N ALA A 61 -13.67 -15.32 0.08
CA ALA A 61 -12.69 -16.17 -0.59
C ALA A 61 -11.67 -16.78 0.40
N GLN A 62 -11.36 -16.08 1.49
CA GLN A 62 -10.50 -16.58 2.57
C GLN A 62 -11.19 -17.70 3.36
N ILE A 63 -12.49 -17.56 3.62
CA ILE A 63 -13.28 -18.58 4.34
C ILE A 63 -13.43 -19.85 3.48
N ALA A 64 -13.68 -19.71 2.17
CA ALA A 64 -13.75 -20.84 1.24
C ALA A 64 -12.43 -21.61 1.16
N PHE A 65 -11.28 -20.92 1.21
CA PHE A 65 -9.97 -21.56 1.23
C PHE A 65 -9.63 -22.24 2.58
N SER A 66 -10.30 -21.85 3.67
CA SER A 66 -10.17 -22.55 4.95
C SER A 66 -10.93 -23.90 4.94
N GLY A 67 -11.93 -24.06 4.07
CA GLY A 67 -12.72 -25.29 3.95
C GLY A 67 -12.01 -26.44 3.22
N THR A 68 -10.89 -26.18 2.54
CA THR A 68 -10.11 -27.20 1.82
C THR A 68 -8.94 -27.76 2.62
N ARG A 69 -8.65 -27.22 3.82
CA ARG A 69 -7.69 -27.80 4.75
C ARG A 69 -8.38 -28.88 5.58
N ALA A 70 -8.24 -30.13 5.16
CA ALA A 70 -8.68 -31.28 5.93
C ALA A 70 -8.10 -31.22 7.35
N ALA A 71 -8.97 -31.32 8.36
CA ALA A 71 -8.55 -31.42 9.76
C ALA A 71 -7.67 -32.66 9.92
N ARG A 72 -6.40 -32.46 10.28
CA ARG A 72 -5.50 -33.58 10.60
C ARG A 72 -5.94 -34.15 11.96
N PRO A 73 -6.24 -35.45 12.08
CA PRO A 73 -6.56 -36.02 13.38
C PRO A 73 -5.34 -35.94 14.29
N ALA A 74 -5.46 -35.21 15.39
CA ALA A 74 -4.51 -35.25 16.48
C ALA A 74 -4.73 -36.55 17.27
N TRP A 75 -3.97 -37.59 16.94
CA TRP A 75 -3.87 -38.76 17.80
C TRP A 75 -2.96 -38.43 18.97
N HIS A 76 -3.54 -38.25 20.16
CA HIS A 76 -3.13 -38.93 21.39
C HIS A 76 -4.25 -38.82 22.43
N VAL A 77 -4.75 -40.01 22.78
CA VAL A 77 -5.81 -40.28 23.74
C VAL A 77 -5.26 -40.12 25.16
N TYR A 78 -6.15 -39.65 26.05
CA TYR A 78 -6.00 -39.42 27.47
C TYR A 78 -5.21 -40.49 28.24
N GLY A 79 -4.38 -40.01 29.17
CA GLY A 79 -3.69 -40.82 30.17
C GLY A 79 -4.66 -41.61 31.05
N CYS A 80 -4.26 -42.85 31.33
CA CYS A 80 -4.85 -43.77 32.28
C CYS A 80 -3.81 -44.04 33.38
N ALA A 81 -4.32 -44.31 34.59
CA ALA A 81 -3.65 -44.63 35.86
C ALA A 81 -3.24 -43.44 36.74
#